data_AF-A8UNB0-F1
#
_entry.id   AF-A8UNB0-F1
#
_cell.length_a   1.000
_cell.length_b   1.000
_cell.length_c   1.000
_cell.angle_alpha   90.00
_cell.angle_beta   90.00
_cell.angle_gamma   90.00
#
_symmetry.space_group_name_H-M   'P 1'
#
loop_
_entity.id
_entity.type
_entity.pdbx_description
1 polymer ?
#
loop_
_entity_poly.entity_id
_entity_poly.type
_entity_poly.pdbx_seq_one_letter_code
_entity_poly.pdbx_strand_id
1 'polypeptide(L)' 'MTKVDGCWVYNQRLSGGKYHYKFIVDGNWITDPSNTVKEYDDEGNINSVCMVK' A
#
# COMPACT_ATOMS: atom_id res chain seq x y z
N MET A 1 4.09 -8.16 8.35
CA MET A 1 2.77 -8.76 8.09
C MET A 1 2.71 -10.11 8.76
N THR A 2 1.54 -10.55 9.19
CA THR A 2 1.31 -11.87 9.77
C THR A 2 0.53 -12.71 8.75
N LYS A 3 0.92 -13.97 8.56
CA LYS A 3 0.20 -14.89 7.69
C LYS A 3 -1.03 -15.43 8.44
N VAL A 4 -2.22 -15.20 7.90
CA VAL A 4 -3.51 -15.62 8.47
C VAL A 4 -4.36 -16.18 7.34
N ASP A 5 -4.80 -17.43 7.44
CA ASP A 5 -5.69 -18.10 6.47
C ASP A 5 -5.27 -17.97 5.00
N GLY A 6 -3.96 -18.06 4.74
CA GLY A 6 -3.40 -17.93 3.39
C GLY A 6 -3.20 -16.49 2.89
N CYS A 7 -3.60 -15.49 3.67
CA CYS A 7 -3.40 -14.08 3.40
C CYS A 7 -2.29 -13.46 4.25
N TRP A 8 -1.74 -12.35 3.79
CA TRP A 8 -0.85 -11.50 4.58
C TRP A 8 -1.64 -10.33 5.16
N VAL A 9 -1.61 -10.17 6.48
CA VAL A 9 -2.36 -9.13 7.19
C VAL A 9 -1.42 -8.22 7.95
N TYR A 10 -1.69 -6.92 7.94
CA TYR A 10 -1.04 -5.93 8.80
C TYR A 10 -2.08 -4.91 9.25
N ASN A 11 -2.21 -4.76 10.57
CA ASN A 11 -3.18 -3.86 11.17
C ASN A 11 -2.42 -2.66 11.73
N GLN A 12 -2.74 -1.46 11.23
CA GLN A 12 -2.16 -0.21 11.71
C GLN A 12 -3.26 0.83 11.89
N ARG A 13 -3.24 1.53 13.03
CA ARG A 13 -4.11 2.70 13.24
C ARG A 13 -3.50 3.90 12.55
N LEU A 14 -4.27 4.56 11.70
CA LEU A 14 -3.88 5.78 11.00
C LEU A 14 -4.79 6.93 11.45
N SER A 15 -4.21 8.12 11.57
CA SER A 15 -5.00 9.36 11.70
C SER A 15 -5.66 9.72 10.35
N GLY A 16 -6.57 10.69 10.34
CA GLY A 16 -7.10 11.23 9.09
C GLY A 16 -5.98 11.80 8.21
N GLY A 17 -5.98 11.47 6.91
CA GLY A 17 -4.94 11.89 5.98
C GLY A 17 -4.84 11.06 4.70
N LYS A 18 -3.88 11.46 3.85
CA LYS A 18 -3.48 10.75 2.64
C LYS A 18 -2.21 9.95 2.90
N TYR A 19 -2.23 8.67 2.58
CA TYR A 19 -1.11 7.76 2.79
C TYR A 19 -0.72 7.05 1.49
N HIS A 20 0.55 7.12 1.12
CA HIS A 20 1.13 6.33 0.03
C HIS A 20 1.62 4.98 0.57
N TYR A 21 1.38 3.91 -0.18
CA TYR A 21 1.87 2.58 0.17
C TYR A 21 2.21 1.73 -1.06
N LYS A 22 3.08 0.74 -0.83
CA LYS A 22 3.46 -0.34 -1.75
C LYS A 22 3.69 -1.62 -0.93
N PHE A 23 3.70 -2.76 -1.61
CA PHE A 23 4.14 -4.02 -1.03
C PHE A 23 5.47 -4.44 -1.62
N ILE A 24 6.28 -5.14 -0.84
CA ILE A 24 7.44 -5.88 -1.33
C ILE A 24 7.04 -7.35 -1.33
N VAL A 25 6.91 -7.94 -2.51
CA VAL A 25 6.58 -9.37 -2.70
C VAL A 25 7.74 -10.02 -3.42
N ASP A 26 8.35 -11.01 -2.76
CA ASP A 26 9.52 -11.74 -3.27
C ASP A 26 10.65 -10.81 -3.75
N GLY A 27 10.91 -9.73 -3.01
CA GLY A 27 11.93 -8.73 -3.31
C GLY A 27 11.52 -7.65 -4.33
N ASN A 28 10.33 -7.76 -4.92
CA ASN A 28 9.85 -6.81 -5.92
C ASN A 28 8.84 -5.83 -5.30
N TRP A 29 9.02 -4.55 -5.59
CA TRP A 29 8.04 -3.51 -5.25
C TRP A 29 6.83 -3.63 -6.18
N ILE A 30 5.65 -3.78 -5.59
CA ILE A 30 4.38 -3.79 -6.33
C ILE A 30 3.40 -2.79 -5.73
N THR A 31 2.59 -2.19 -6.60
CA THR A 31 1.39 -1.45 -6.15
C THR A 31 0.27 -2.43 -5.88
N ASP A 32 -0.71 -2.02 -5.08
CA ASP A 32 -1.94 -2.79 -4.92
C ASP A 32 -2.69 -2.86 -6.26
N PRO A 33 -2.86 -4.05 -6.87
CA PRO A 33 -3.55 -4.21 -8.15
C PRO A 33 -5.05 -3.90 -8.04
N SER A 34 -5.63 -4.06 -6.85
CA SER A 34 -7.05 -3.85 -6.59
C SER A 34 -7.39 -2.40 -6.27
N ASN A 35 -6.41 -1.62 -5.80
CA ASN A 35 -6.57 -0.19 -5.56
C ASN A 35 -6.32 0.61 -6.84
N THR A 36 -7.39 1.24 -7.34
CA THR A 36 -7.36 2.07 -8.55
C THR A 36 -6.81 3.48 -8.30
N VAL A 37 -6.70 3.93 -7.06
CA VAL A 37 -6.17 5.25 -6.70
C VAL A 37 -4.65 5.17 -6.54
N LYS A 38 -3.93 5.85 -7.44
CA LYS A 38 -2.47 5.82 -7.53
C LYS A 38 -1.93 7.22 -7.79
N GLU A 39 -0.73 7.50 -7.30
CA GLU A 39 -0.02 8.77 -7.51
C GLU A 39 1.47 8.52 -7.77
N TYR A 40 2.09 9.41 -8.54
CA TYR A 40 3.54 9.45 -8.73
C TYR A 40 4.21 10.20 -7.57
N ASP A 41 5.39 9.74 -7.16
CA ASP A 41 6.31 10.55 -6.34
C ASP A 41 7.26 11.38 -7.22
N ASP A 42 8.05 12.24 -6.59
CA ASP A 42 8.96 13.18 -7.25
C ASP A 42 10.11 12.49 -8.01
N GLU A 43 10.32 11.19 -7.76
CA GLU A 43 11.31 10.35 -8.46
C GLU A 43 10.67 9.54 -9.60
N GLY A 44 9.37 9.72 -9.85
CA GLY A 44 8.64 9.07 -10.94
C GLY A 44 8.13 7.66 -10.60
N ASN A 45 8.21 7.21 -9.34
CA ASN A 45 7.63 5.93 -8.95
C ASN A 45 6.13 6.06 -8.67
N ILE A 46 5.37 5.01 -8.96
CA ILE A 46 3.91 4.99 -8.73
C ILE A 46 3.60 4.30 -7.41
N ASN A 47 2.85 4.95 -6.53
CA ASN A 47 2.38 4.40 -5.25
C ASN A 47 0.85 4.23 -5.25
N SER A 48 0.33 3.25 -4.50
CA SER A 48 -1.10 3.18 -4.19
C SER A 48 -1.44 4.21 -3.10
N VAL A 49 -2.65 4.76 -3.13
CA VAL A 49 -3.09 5.80 -2.17
C VAL A 49 -4.23 5.28 -1.30
N CYS A 50 -4.10 5.46 0.01
CA CYS A 50 -5.17 5.23 0.99
C CYS A 50 -5.58 6.57 1.60
N MET A 51 -6.88 6.89 1.53
CA MET A 51 -7.47 8.06 2.17
C MET A 51 -8.16 7.63 3.47
N VAL A 52 -7.71 8.15 4.59
CA VAL A 52 -8.32 7.92 5.91
C VAL A 52 -9.06 9.19 6.30
N LYS A 53 -10.33 9.06 6.69
CA LYS A 53 -11.19 10.17 7.12
C LYS A 53 -11.34 10.19 8.63
#